data_AF-A0A0D2XLZ1-F1
#
_entry.id   AF-A0A0D2XLZ1-F1
#
_cell.length_a   1.000
_cell.length_b   1.000
_cell.length_c   1.000
_cell.angle_alpha   90.00
_cell.angle_beta   90.00
_cell.angle_gamma   90.00
#
_symmetry.space_group_name_H-M   'P 1'
#
loop_
_entity.id
_entity.type
_entity.pdbx_description
1 polymer ?
#
loop_
_entity_poly.entity_id
_entity_poly.type
_entity_poly.pdbx_seq_one_letter_code
_entity_poly.pdbx_strand_id
1 'polypeptide(L)'
;MEISHSDRDRDRSDLLRRHLTRHDMPTAPDPRRGRACDACHANKTKCDGGTRCTLCVKRGINCTYKHASKSSSGSKSPSEDTADPRAVANGFTSPSLIQNLTPGTPQISPNDEIKAGFKRIANHVRTGEIPIGEDTPIPALDKNWIEGNSKELIVSLFKIDTYLSIARFQAPTLFREEIDLTMPATYSLWNAYGLNIFFKRITLEPTDRSNFKLSEVIANPNTPAKPLLLFEDIHLALCGLLPAIWNQTQIVRRSTEAGRSTQNCTSSLAWQLEAWKADIERLKHQCFHAAEVGEFPFTAYIGDYDEDPVRAKALAMSNIKCLISECLMTYHLQGLQLYADPRMINSVAMASTVSPDHEAGVRPRLQKLHTQLNIWAKTPESRRALLHALAVLRQCESDLQANEPQTQSIDPTSYLAVSMSALVVWAWLMFSEAACSCVPTINHINIGDDPLDLQNTARLETWIQAEGTAGMNNIPLCRCVSEGWMARFNALFAVGETEMGDE
;
A
#
# COMPACT_ATOMS: atom_id res chain seq x y z
N MET A 1 41.54 20.30 22.85
CA MET A 1 42.14 18.96 23.00
C MET A 1 41.37 18.05 22.07
N GLU A 2 41.84 17.95 20.83
CA GLU A 2 41.12 17.29 19.74
C GLU A 2 41.53 15.82 19.66
N ILE A 3 40.58 14.93 19.34
CA ILE A 3 40.84 13.50 19.11
C ILE A 3 40.22 13.10 17.77
N SER A 4 41.01 12.37 16.98
CA SER A 4 40.82 12.15 15.55
C SER A 4 39.62 11.26 15.20
N HIS A 5 38.86 11.67 14.19
CA HIS A 5 37.78 10.87 13.59
C HIS A 5 38.26 9.90 12.47
N SER A 6 39.55 9.92 12.12
CA SER A 6 40.09 9.32 10.88
C SER A 6 40.17 7.80 10.82
N ASP A 7 40.20 7.09 11.95
CA ASP A 7 40.55 5.66 11.95
C ASP A 7 39.37 4.73 11.61
N ARG A 8 38.12 5.14 11.86
CA ARG A 8 36.94 4.29 11.62
C ARG A 8 36.62 4.07 10.14
N ASP A 9 36.88 5.06 9.27
CA ASP A 9 36.69 4.90 7.83
C ASP A 9 37.80 4.07 7.19
N ARG A 10 39.00 4.07 7.78
CA ARG A 10 40.15 3.30 7.28
C ARG A 10 39.89 1.80 7.35
N ASP A 11 39.34 1.30 8.46
CA ASP A 11 38.96 -0.11 8.65
C ASP A 11 37.83 -0.54 7.69
N ARG A 12 36.81 0.32 7.50
CA ARG A 12 35.76 0.09 6.49
C ARG A 12 36.33 -0.02 5.08
N SER A 13 37.32 0.81 4.74
CA SER A 13 37.96 0.78 3.42
C SER A 13 38.73 -0.52 3.18
N ASP A 14 39.42 -1.07 4.18
CA ASP A 14 40.20 -2.31 4.03
C ASP A 14 39.27 -3.54 3.96
N LEU A 15 38.19 -3.58 4.75
CA LEU A 15 37.17 -4.63 4.61
C LEU A 15 36.54 -4.64 3.21
N LEU A 16 36.18 -3.48 2.66
CA LEU A 16 35.64 -3.38 1.30
C LEU A 16 36.69 -3.78 0.24
N ARG A 17 37.95 -3.37 0.42
CA ARG A 17 39.06 -3.72 -0.50
C ARG A 17 39.40 -5.21 -0.48
N ARG A 18 39.31 -5.86 0.69
CA ARG A 18 39.43 -7.33 0.87
C ARG A 18 38.22 -8.10 0.33
N HIS A 19 37.04 -7.49 0.30
CA HIS A 19 35.86 -8.07 -0.36
C HIS A 19 36.02 -8.04 -1.90
N LEU A 20 36.39 -6.88 -2.45
CA LEU A 20 36.62 -6.70 -3.90
C LEU A 20 37.78 -7.57 -4.43
N THR A 21 38.92 -7.62 -3.72
CA THR A 21 40.03 -8.54 -4.07
C THR A 21 39.72 -10.02 -3.87
N ARG A 22 38.54 -10.38 -3.35
CA ARG A 22 38.02 -11.75 -3.36
C ARG A 22 37.00 -12.03 -4.46
N HIS A 23 36.55 -11.03 -5.22
CA HIS A 23 35.45 -11.18 -6.17
C HIS A 23 35.70 -10.76 -7.62
N ASP A 24 36.76 -10.01 -7.93
CA ASP A 24 37.11 -9.68 -9.32
C ASP A 24 38.48 -10.24 -9.77
N MET A 25 38.43 -11.35 -10.51
CA MET A 25 39.19 -11.58 -11.75
C MET A 25 38.40 -12.58 -12.62
N PRO A 26 38.47 -12.51 -13.96
CA PRO A 26 37.39 -12.98 -14.83
C PRO A 26 37.38 -14.50 -15.07
N THR A 27 36.58 -15.23 -14.29
CA THR A 27 35.97 -16.49 -14.76
C THR A 27 34.71 -16.18 -15.55
N ALA A 28 34.72 -16.50 -16.85
CA ALA A 28 33.54 -16.41 -17.71
C ALA A 28 32.35 -17.20 -17.11
N PRO A 29 31.10 -16.74 -17.29
CA PRO A 29 29.93 -17.36 -16.66
C PRO A 29 29.78 -18.83 -17.09
N ASP A 30 29.83 -19.76 -16.12
CA ASP A 30 29.66 -21.20 -16.38
C ASP A 30 28.24 -21.46 -16.92
N PRO A 31 28.07 -21.92 -18.18
CA PRO A 31 26.77 -22.03 -18.83
C PRO A 31 26.01 -23.29 -18.38
N ARG A 32 25.57 -23.29 -17.11
CA ARG A 32 24.59 -24.18 -16.45
C ARG A 32 24.50 -25.60 -17.04
N ARG A 33 25.63 -26.30 -17.18
CA ARG A 33 25.74 -27.68 -17.71
C ARG A 33 24.75 -28.01 -18.85
N GLY A 34 24.74 -27.20 -19.90
CA GLY A 34 23.91 -27.44 -21.09
C GLY A 34 24.11 -28.83 -21.70
N ARG A 35 23.03 -29.47 -22.17
CA ARG A 35 23.08 -30.72 -22.94
C ARG A 35 23.94 -30.49 -24.19
N ALA A 36 24.95 -31.33 -24.42
CA ALA A 36 25.73 -31.31 -25.66
C ALA A 36 24.86 -31.66 -26.88
N CYS A 37 25.14 -31.05 -28.04
CA CYS A 37 24.45 -31.40 -29.28
C CYS A 37 24.74 -32.86 -29.68
N ASP A 38 23.83 -33.46 -30.46
CA ASP A 38 23.89 -34.88 -30.83
C ASP A 38 25.25 -35.25 -31.47
N ALA A 39 25.82 -34.34 -32.27
CA ALA A 39 27.11 -34.50 -32.92
C ALA A 39 28.30 -34.43 -31.95
N CYS A 40 28.33 -33.49 -31.01
CA CYS A 40 29.38 -33.43 -29.98
C CYS A 40 29.27 -34.60 -28.99
N HIS A 41 28.05 -34.99 -28.64
CA HIS A 41 27.78 -36.14 -27.77
C HIS A 41 28.26 -37.45 -28.39
N ALA A 42 27.93 -37.72 -29.66
CA ALA A 42 28.41 -38.90 -30.38
C ALA A 42 29.95 -38.94 -30.50
N ASN A 43 30.59 -37.80 -30.73
CA ASN A 43 32.05 -37.69 -30.80
C ASN A 43 32.74 -37.58 -29.41
N LYS A 44 31.98 -37.58 -28.30
CA LYS A 44 32.46 -37.36 -26.93
C LYS A 44 33.31 -36.09 -26.74
N THR A 45 33.07 -35.05 -27.53
CA THR A 45 33.79 -33.77 -27.46
C THR A 45 33.02 -32.73 -26.64
N LYS A 46 33.74 -31.80 -25.97
CA LYS A 46 33.12 -30.70 -25.23
C LYS A 46 32.26 -29.85 -26.19
N CYS A 47 31.03 -29.57 -25.79
CA CYS A 47 30.09 -28.71 -26.50
C CYS A 47 29.94 -27.39 -25.73
N ASP A 48 29.98 -26.29 -26.46
CA ASP A 48 29.83 -24.91 -25.98
C ASP A 48 28.37 -24.43 -25.91
N GLY A 49 27.43 -25.17 -26.53
CA GLY A 49 26.01 -24.87 -26.51
C GLY A 49 25.58 -23.99 -27.70
N GLY A 50 24.51 -23.21 -27.51
CA GLY A 50 23.95 -22.32 -28.53
C GLY A 50 23.25 -23.04 -29.70
N THR A 51 22.58 -22.26 -30.55
CA THR A 51 21.72 -22.75 -31.66
C THR A 51 22.47 -23.63 -32.66
N ARG A 52 23.75 -23.32 -32.91
CA ARG A 52 24.75 -24.23 -33.48
C ARG A 52 26.05 -24.03 -32.71
N CYS A 53 26.62 -25.10 -32.14
CA CYS A 53 27.84 -25.00 -31.35
C CYS A 53 29.08 -24.75 -32.23
N THR A 54 30.07 -24.02 -31.70
CA THR A 54 31.24 -23.55 -32.45
C THR A 54 32.03 -24.70 -33.07
N LEU A 55 32.10 -25.86 -32.40
CA LEU A 55 32.78 -27.04 -32.94
C LEU A 55 32.10 -27.59 -34.20
N CYS A 56 30.77 -27.61 -34.24
CA CYS A 56 30.03 -28.09 -35.41
C CYS A 56 30.09 -27.08 -36.56
N VAL A 57 30.04 -25.77 -36.25
CA VAL A 57 30.23 -24.70 -37.25
C VAL A 57 31.62 -24.81 -37.90
N LYS A 58 32.71 -24.88 -37.11
CA LYS A 58 34.07 -25.02 -37.63
C LYS A 58 34.34 -26.31 -38.40
N ARG A 59 33.56 -27.37 -38.17
CA ARG A 59 33.65 -28.65 -38.90
C ARG A 59 32.69 -28.77 -40.09
N GLY A 60 31.84 -27.77 -40.34
CA GLY A 60 30.82 -27.80 -41.41
C GLY A 60 29.70 -28.82 -41.19
N ILE A 61 29.62 -29.47 -40.03
CA ILE A 61 28.67 -30.56 -39.74
C ILE A 61 27.35 -30.04 -39.17
N ASN A 62 26.29 -30.83 -39.35
CA ASN A 62 24.97 -30.48 -38.84
C ASN A 62 24.94 -30.55 -37.31
N CYS A 63 24.44 -29.48 -36.67
CA CYS A 63 24.35 -29.37 -35.21
C CYS A 63 22.88 -29.47 -34.82
N THR A 64 22.48 -30.61 -34.27
CA THR A 64 21.11 -30.86 -33.82
C THR A 64 21.08 -31.18 -32.33
N TYR A 65 19.98 -30.84 -31.67
CA TYR A 65 19.69 -31.19 -30.29
C TYR A 65 18.33 -31.90 -30.30
N LYS A 66 18.30 -33.24 -30.33
CA LYS A 66 17.02 -33.95 -30.37
C LYS A 66 16.23 -33.79 -29.07
N HIS A 67 15.14 -33.02 -29.15
CA HIS A 67 14.04 -33.10 -28.20
C HIS A 67 13.38 -34.48 -28.32
N ALA A 68 13.05 -35.10 -27.20
CA ALA A 68 12.45 -36.43 -27.16
C ALA A 68 10.92 -36.35 -27.33
N SER A 69 10.46 -36.11 -28.56
CA SER A 69 9.05 -36.25 -28.95
C SER A 69 8.81 -37.56 -29.70
N LYS A 70 7.63 -38.15 -29.51
CA LYS A 70 7.20 -39.37 -30.20
C LYS A 70 6.60 -39.02 -31.59
N SER A 71 6.70 -39.98 -32.50
CA SER A 71 5.94 -40.15 -33.76
C SER A 71 4.63 -39.35 -33.90
N SER A 72 4.28 -38.78 -35.05
CA SER A 72 4.17 -39.49 -36.34
C SER A 72 4.10 -38.58 -37.59
N SER A 73 3.97 -39.21 -38.76
CA SER A 73 3.77 -38.69 -40.15
C SER A 73 2.85 -37.47 -40.33
N GLY A 74 3.01 -36.60 -41.35
CA GLY A 74 4.05 -36.51 -42.41
C GLY A 74 3.49 -36.09 -43.79
N SER A 75 4.36 -35.53 -44.68
CA SER A 75 4.18 -35.39 -46.16
C SER A 75 3.01 -34.49 -46.67
N LYS A 76 3.13 -33.56 -47.64
CA LYS A 76 4.16 -33.22 -48.66
C LYS A 76 4.20 -31.70 -48.95
N SER A 77 5.16 -31.26 -49.77
CA SER A 77 5.29 -29.95 -50.45
C SER A 77 5.40 -30.19 -52.00
N PRO A 78 5.81 -29.22 -52.86
CA PRO A 78 5.25 -27.89 -53.20
C PRO A 78 5.11 -27.64 -54.74
N SER A 79 4.59 -26.46 -55.14
CA SER A 79 4.82 -25.72 -56.42
C SER A 79 4.09 -24.35 -56.31
N GLU A 80 4.59 -23.15 -56.70
CA GLU A 80 5.12 -22.66 -58.00
C GLU A 80 4.02 -22.59 -59.09
N ASP A 81 3.79 -21.52 -59.88
CA ASP A 81 4.18 -20.08 -59.82
C ASP A 81 3.07 -19.23 -60.56
N THR A 82 3.12 -18.05 -61.24
CA THR A 82 4.12 -17.10 -61.82
C THR A 82 3.48 -15.69 -62.08
N ALA A 83 4.29 -14.63 -62.28
CA ALA A 83 4.16 -13.38 -63.10
C ALA A 83 2.76 -12.84 -63.57
N ASP A 84 2.34 -11.56 -63.39
CA ASP A 84 2.84 -10.23 -63.91
C ASP A 84 2.38 -9.91 -65.37
N PRO A 85 2.34 -8.67 -65.97
CA PRO A 85 2.34 -7.26 -65.50
C PRO A 85 1.21 -6.34 -66.11
N ARG A 86 1.34 -4.99 -65.93
CA ARG A 86 0.85 -3.84 -66.79
C ARG A 86 -0.64 -3.41 -66.65
N ALA A 87 -1.06 -2.13 -66.86
CA ALA A 87 -0.33 -0.89 -67.27
C ALA A 87 -1.10 0.46 -67.05
N VAL A 88 -0.33 1.56 -66.91
CA VAL A 88 -0.55 2.94 -67.47
C VAL A 88 -1.58 3.95 -66.85
N ALA A 89 -1.03 4.85 -66.01
CA ALA A 89 -0.98 6.34 -66.15
C ALA A 89 -2.06 7.35 -65.65
N ASN A 90 -1.50 8.45 -65.09
CA ASN A 90 -1.95 9.87 -65.02
C ASN A 90 -3.01 10.35 -64.00
N GLY A 91 -2.68 11.42 -63.26
CA GLY A 91 -3.64 12.49 -62.88
C GLY A 91 -3.64 13.00 -61.42
N PHE A 92 -2.74 13.93 -61.07
CA PHE A 92 -2.68 14.62 -59.76
C PHE A 92 -4.01 15.18 -59.21
N THR A 93 -4.29 15.00 -57.90
CA THR A 93 -4.44 16.08 -56.88
C THR A 93 -4.64 15.52 -55.45
N SER A 94 -4.58 16.40 -54.43
CA SER A 94 -4.44 16.06 -53.00
C SER A 94 -5.70 15.51 -52.30
N PRO A 95 -5.57 14.82 -51.13
CA PRO A 95 -6.63 13.97 -50.58
C PRO A 95 -7.49 14.63 -49.49
N SER A 96 -8.76 14.19 -49.41
CA SER A 96 -9.64 14.28 -48.24
C SER A 96 -10.42 12.97 -48.11
N LEU A 97 -10.30 12.29 -46.97
CA LEU A 97 -10.83 10.94 -46.78
C LEU A 97 -12.30 10.93 -46.35
N ILE A 98 -13.16 10.26 -47.13
CA ILE A 98 -14.43 9.71 -46.65
C ILE A 98 -14.42 8.20 -46.93
N GLN A 99 -14.59 7.43 -45.84
CA GLN A 99 -15.01 6.03 -45.71
C GLN A 99 -15.06 5.12 -46.94
N ASN A 100 -14.52 3.90 -46.77
CA ASN A 100 -15.28 2.68 -47.11
C ASN A 100 -14.75 1.46 -46.31
N LEU A 101 -15.64 0.54 -45.95
CA LEU A 101 -15.27 -0.73 -45.30
C LEU A 101 -14.99 -1.82 -46.34
N THR A 102 -14.08 -2.73 -46.03
CA THR A 102 -13.90 -4.00 -46.75
C THR A 102 -14.14 -5.19 -45.81
N PRO A 103 -15.10 -6.10 -46.12
CA PRO A 103 -15.32 -7.30 -45.31
C PRO A 103 -14.33 -8.40 -45.69
N GLY A 104 -13.49 -8.85 -44.76
CA GLY A 104 -12.42 -9.80 -45.12
C GLY A 104 -11.62 -10.47 -43.99
N THR A 105 -12.02 -10.37 -42.72
CA THR A 105 -11.37 -11.07 -41.60
C THR A 105 -12.28 -12.14 -41.00
N PRO A 106 -11.78 -13.35 -40.69
CA PRO A 106 -12.56 -14.34 -39.97
C PRO A 106 -12.81 -13.85 -38.54
N GLN A 107 -14.07 -13.80 -38.13
CA GLN A 107 -14.48 -13.44 -36.78
C GLN A 107 -13.99 -14.51 -35.77
N ILE A 108 -12.82 -14.27 -35.18
CA ILE A 108 -12.33 -15.06 -34.05
C ILE A 108 -13.30 -14.83 -32.88
N SER A 109 -13.77 -15.89 -32.23
CA SER A 109 -14.63 -15.75 -31.06
C SER A 109 -13.90 -14.97 -29.96
N PRO A 110 -14.51 -13.96 -29.30
CA PRO A 110 -13.86 -13.24 -28.20
C PRO A 110 -13.32 -14.17 -27.11
N ASN A 111 -14.00 -15.30 -26.86
CA ASN A 111 -13.52 -16.33 -25.92
C ASN A 111 -12.21 -17.01 -26.34
N ASP A 112 -11.95 -17.15 -27.64
CA ASP A 112 -10.72 -17.76 -28.14
C ASP A 112 -9.58 -16.74 -28.27
N GLU A 113 -9.90 -15.47 -28.54
CA GLU A 113 -8.95 -14.37 -28.45
C GLU A 113 -8.49 -14.12 -27.00
N ILE A 114 -9.41 -14.16 -26.02
CA ILE A 114 -9.08 -14.11 -24.59
C ILE A 114 -8.18 -15.29 -24.19
N LYS A 115 -8.51 -16.53 -24.59
CA LYS A 115 -7.64 -17.71 -24.35
C LYS A 115 -6.27 -17.54 -25.00
N ALA A 116 -6.20 -16.98 -26.21
CA ALA A 116 -4.93 -16.67 -26.88
C ALA A 116 -4.15 -15.54 -26.17
N GLY A 117 -4.84 -14.57 -25.55
CA GLY A 117 -4.26 -13.56 -24.67
C GLY A 117 -3.60 -14.18 -23.44
N PHE A 118 -4.36 -14.93 -22.64
CA PHE A 118 -3.82 -15.65 -21.46
C PHE A 118 -2.68 -16.60 -21.83
N LYS A 119 -2.77 -17.31 -22.96
CA LYS A 119 -1.71 -18.23 -23.42
C LYS A 119 -0.45 -17.51 -23.92
N ARG A 120 -0.56 -16.26 -24.40
CA ARG A 120 0.58 -15.37 -24.67
C ARG A 120 1.22 -14.91 -23.37
N ILE A 121 0.45 -14.33 -22.46
CA ILE A 121 0.92 -13.84 -21.14
C ILE A 121 1.62 -14.96 -20.35
N ALA A 122 1.00 -16.13 -20.25
CA ALA A 122 1.58 -17.29 -19.56
C ALA A 122 2.86 -17.83 -20.24
N ASN A 123 3.07 -17.58 -21.53
CA ASN A 123 4.34 -17.88 -22.19
C ASN A 123 5.41 -16.83 -21.85
N HIS A 124 5.09 -15.54 -21.90
CA HIS A 124 6.03 -14.45 -21.56
C HIS A 124 6.52 -14.55 -20.10
N VAL A 125 5.62 -14.81 -19.15
CA VAL A 125 5.97 -15.08 -17.74
C VAL A 125 6.85 -16.34 -17.60
N ARG A 126 6.65 -17.36 -18.45
CA ARG A 126 7.40 -18.63 -18.43
C ARG A 126 8.76 -18.56 -19.12
N THR A 127 8.97 -17.68 -20.09
CA THR A 127 10.29 -17.47 -20.73
C THR A 127 11.10 -16.35 -20.07
N GLY A 128 10.45 -15.45 -19.34
CA GLY A 128 11.06 -14.21 -18.85
C GLY A 128 11.14 -13.11 -19.93
N GLU A 129 10.72 -13.41 -21.15
CA GLU A 129 10.67 -12.48 -22.26
C GLU A 129 9.30 -11.77 -22.24
N ILE A 130 9.17 -10.76 -21.38
CA ILE A 130 8.13 -9.74 -21.57
C ILE A 130 8.60 -8.87 -22.74
N PRO A 131 7.90 -8.87 -23.90
CA PRO A 131 8.19 -7.89 -24.93
C PRO A 131 7.73 -6.53 -24.43
N ILE A 132 8.66 -5.77 -23.87
CA ILE A 132 8.58 -4.31 -23.97
C ILE A 132 8.52 -4.04 -25.47
N GLY A 133 7.38 -3.54 -25.95
CA GLY A 133 7.25 -3.17 -27.35
C GLY A 133 8.30 -2.10 -27.70
N GLU A 134 8.65 -1.99 -28.98
CA GLU A 134 9.28 -0.76 -29.44
C GLU A 134 8.40 0.43 -29.02
N ASP A 135 9.01 1.55 -28.64
CA ASP A 135 8.30 2.73 -28.12
C ASP A 135 7.29 3.23 -29.16
N THR A 136 6.05 2.72 -29.06
CA THR A 136 4.91 3.14 -29.87
C THR A 136 4.83 4.65 -29.73
N PRO A 137 4.94 5.46 -30.80
CA PRO A 137 5.03 6.91 -30.65
C PRO A 137 3.71 7.51 -30.16
N ILE A 138 3.50 7.48 -28.83
CA ILE A 138 2.36 8.06 -28.15
C ILE A 138 2.36 9.56 -28.48
N PRO A 139 1.28 10.12 -29.07
CA PRO A 139 1.18 11.55 -29.32
C PRO A 139 1.45 12.35 -28.04
N ALA A 140 2.11 13.50 -28.15
CA ALA A 140 2.58 14.25 -26.98
C ALA A 140 1.45 14.70 -26.03
N LEU A 141 0.21 14.83 -26.51
CA LEU A 141 -0.96 15.02 -25.65
C LEU A 141 -1.30 13.76 -24.85
N ASP A 142 -1.43 12.62 -25.53
CA ASP A 142 -1.81 11.34 -24.93
C ASP A 142 -0.76 10.86 -23.92
N LYS A 143 0.54 11.16 -24.14
CA LYS A 143 1.61 10.78 -23.22
C LYS A 143 1.39 11.36 -21.82
N ASN A 144 1.08 12.65 -21.73
CA ASN A 144 0.90 13.33 -20.44
C ASN A 144 -0.35 12.80 -19.70
N TRP A 145 -1.41 12.47 -20.44
CA TRP A 145 -2.63 11.88 -19.87
C TRP A 145 -2.39 10.44 -19.38
N ILE A 146 -1.71 9.61 -20.18
CA ILE A 146 -1.34 8.24 -19.80
C ILE A 146 -0.37 8.21 -18.60
N GLU A 147 0.57 9.17 -18.52
CA GLU A 147 1.49 9.30 -17.39
C GLU A 147 0.79 9.81 -16.11
N GLY A 148 -0.26 10.63 -16.24
CA GLY A 148 -1.15 10.97 -15.12
C GLY A 148 -1.92 9.75 -14.63
N ASN A 149 -2.59 9.04 -15.54
CA ASN A 149 -3.38 7.85 -15.23
C ASN A 149 -2.56 6.74 -14.55
N SER A 150 -1.30 6.55 -14.94
CA SER A 150 -0.44 5.52 -14.34
C SER A 150 0.03 5.87 -12.94
N LYS A 151 0.21 7.17 -12.62
CA LYS A 151 0.54 7.64 -11.26
C LYS A 151 -0.59 7.32 -10.30
N GLU A 152 -1.83 7.70 -10.63
CA GLU A 152 -3.00 7.43 -9.78
C GLU A 152 -3.25 5.93 -9.56
N LEU A 153 -3.02 5.10 -10.59
CA LEU A 153 -3.13 3.65 -10.47
C LEU A 153 -2.10 3.07 -9.49
N ILE A 154 -0.82 3.49 -9.57
CA ILE A 154 0.25 3.02 -8.68
C ILE A 154 0.03 3.52 -7.24
N VAL A 155 -0.37 4.79 -7.08
CA VAL A 155 -0.80 5.40 -5.81
C VAL A 155 -1.94 4.60 -5.16
N SER A 156 -2.94 4.21 -5.94
CA SER A 156 -4.08 3.41 -5.48
C SER A 156 -3.65 1.99 -5.08
N LEU A 157 -2.81 1.33 -5.88
CA LEU A 157 -2.28 -0.01 -5.57
C LEU A 157 -1.47 -0.03 -4.27
N PHE A 158 -0.70 1.02 -3.97
CA PHE A 158 0.06 1.13 -2.72
C PHE A 158 -0.85 1.28 -1.48
N LYS A 159 -1.93 2.07 -1.57
CA LYS A 159 -2.97 2.11 -0.52
C LYS A 159 -3.62 0.74 -0.33
N ILE A 160 -4.00 0.07 -1.42
CA ILE A 160 -4.66 -1.25 -1.39
C ILE A 160 -3.75 -2.33 -0.78
N ASP A 161 -2.47 -2.41 -1.15
CA ASP A 161 -1.50 -3.35 -0.55
C ASP A 161 -1.35 -3.11 0.96
N THR A 162 -1.30 -1.84 1.38
CA THR A 162 -1.24 -1.43 2.80
C THR A 162 -2.47 -1.95 3.55
N TYR A 163 -3.69 -1.69 3.08
CA TYR A 163 -4.92 -2.11 3.75
C TYR A 163 -5.07 -3.64 3.78
N LEU A 164 -4.78 -4.32 2.66
CA LEU A 164 -4.84 -5.79 2.59
C LEU A 164 -3.84 -6.43 3.55
N SER A 165 -2.63 -5.87 3.67
CA SER A 165 -1.60 -6.38 4.58
C SER A 165 -1.95 -6.16 6.05
N ILE A 166 -2.56 -5.02 6.40
CA ILE A 166 -3.15 -4.80 7.74
C ILE A 166 -4.26 -5.83 8.00
N ALA A 167 -5.23 -5.97 7.10
CA ALA A 167 -6.38 -6.87 7.25
C ALA A 167 -6.01 -8.37 7.29
N ARG A 168 -4.90 -8.77 6.64
CA ARG A 168 -4.38 -10.15 6.68
C ARG A 168 -3.35 -10.38 7.80
N PHE A 169 -2.94 -9.33 8.52
CA PHE A 169 -1.83 -9.33 9.48
C PHE A 169 -0.51 -9.86 8.85
N GLN A 170 -0.15 -9.31 7.69
CA GLN A 170 1.01 -9.67 6.88
C GLN A 170 1.93 -8.46 6.64
N ALA A 171 3.08 -8.70 6.02
CA ALA A 171 3.94 -7.62 5.53
C ALA A 171 3.32 -7.00 4.27
N PRO A 172 3.43 -5.69 4.04
CA PRO A 172 3.20 -5.08 2.73
C PRO A 172 4.08 -5.73 1.66
N THR A 173 3.56 -5.83 0.45
CA THR A 173 4.28 -6.36 -0.72
C THR A 173 4.93 -5.26 -1.56
N LEU A 174 4.44 -4.02 -1.45
CA LEU A 174 4.99 -2.84 -2.10
C LEU A 174 5.73 -1.96 -1.07
N PHE A 175 6.95 -1.53 -1.41
CA PHE A 175 7.73 -0.61 -0.61
C PHE A 175 7.75 0.78 -1.27
N ARG A 176 7.73 1.84 -0.47
CA ARG A 176 7.79 3.23 -0.98
C ARG A 176 9.06 3.48 -1.82
N GLU A 177 10.15 2.78 -1.53
CA GLU A 177 11.41 2.82 -2.28
C GLU A 177 11.29 2.25 -3.71
N GLU A 178 10.22 1.50 -4.02
CA GLU A 178 9.91 0.99 -5.38
C GLU A 178 9.05 1.98 -6.19
N ILE A 179 8.53 3.04 -5.54
CA ILE A 179 7.66 4.04 -6.16
C ILE A 179 8.52 5.20 -6.73
N ASP A 180 9.11 4.99 -7.91
CA ASP A 180 9.93 6.02 -8.60
C ASP A 180 9.10 7.16 -9.25
N LEU A 181 7.95 7.49 -8.68
CA LEU A 181 7.06 8.54 -9.17
C LEU A 181 7.40 9.89 -8.56
N THR A 182 7.11 10.96 -9.30
CA THR A 182 6.98 12.31 -8.73
C THR A 182 5.62 12.48 -8.05
N MET A 183 5.42 13.53 -7.25
CA MET A 183 4.12 13.78 -6.61
C MET A 183 2.98 13.85 -7.66
N PRO A 184 1.79 13.29 -7.37
CA PRO A 184 0.66 13.31 -8.30
C PRO A 184 0.14 14.74 -8.54
N ALA A 185 -0.64 14.90 -9.61
CA ALA A 185 -1.31 16.16 -9.92
C ALA A 185 -2.39 16.50 -8.87
N THR A 186 -2.83 17.76 -8.80
CA THR A 186 -3.99 18.11 -7.96
C THR A 186 -5.26 17.41 -8.44
N TYR A 187 -6.20 17.14 -7.52
CA TYR A 187 -7.54 16.64 -7.86
C TYR A 187 -8.25 17.58 -8.87
N SER A 188 -8.02 18.88 -8.78
CA SER A 188 -8.46 19.91 -9.73
C SER A 188 -7.95 19.66 -11.16
N LEU A 189 -6.64 19.43 -11.35
CA LEU A 189 -6.09 19.12 -12.67
C LEU A 189 -6.47 17.71 -13.16
N TRP A 190 -6.57 16.73 -12.26
CA TRP A 190 -6.98 15.37 -12.58
C TRP A 190 -8.41 15.31 -13.14
N ASN A 191 -9.36 16.02 -12.51
CA ASN A 191 -10.76 16.10 -12.94
C ASN A 191 -11.01 17.18 -14.03
N ALA A 192 -9.99 17.53 -14.82
CA ALA A 192 -10.09 18.54 -15.89
C ALA A 192 -10.71 17.96 -17.18
N TYR A 193 -12.01 17.64 -17.14
CA TYR A 193 -12.75 16.99 -18.22
C TYR A 193 -12.93 17.87 -19.47
N GLY A 194 -11.89 17.93 -20.32
CA GLY A 194 -11.89 18.61 -21.61
C GLY A 194 -10.67 19.51 -21.80
N LEU A 195 -10.13 19.58 -23.02
CA LEU A 195 -8.87 20.29 -23.29
C LEU A 195 -8.90 21.78 -22.89
N ASN A 196 -10.05 22.44 -23.08
CA ASN A 196 -10.26 23.83 -22.64
C ASN A 196 -10.20 24.00 -21.12
N ILE A 197 -10.66 23.00 -20.35
CA ILE A 197 -10.60 22.99 -18.88
C ILE A 197 -9.18 22.63 -18.43
N PHE A 198 -8.55 21.64 -19.06
CA PHE A 198 -7.17 21.22 -18.79
C PHE A 198 -6.18 22.38 -18.96
N PHE A 199 -6.21 23.10 -20.09
CA PHE A 199 -5.32 24.25 -20.31
C PHE A 199 -5.64 25.45 -19.39
N LYS A 200 -6.85 25.54 -18.83
CA LYS A 200 -7.23 26.53 -17.80
C LYS A 200 -6.76 26.14 -16.40
N ARG A 201 -6.65 24.84 -16.08
CA ARG A 201 -6.24 24.34 -14.75
C ARG A 201 -4.73 24.09 -14.65
N ILE A 202 -4.04 23.71 -15.72
CA ILE A 202 -2.58 23.50 -15.69
C ILE A 202 -1.78 24.77 -15.38
N THR A 203 -2.34 25.96 -15.63
CA THR A 203 -1.76 27.25 -15.22
C THR A 203 -2.01 27.61 -13.75
N LEU A 204 -2.82 26.81 -13.04
CA LEU A 204 -3.09 26.91 -11.60
C LEU A 204 -2.43 25.75 -10.81
N GLU A 205 -1.86 24.77 -11.50
CA GLU A 205 -1.16 23.63 -10.89
C GLU A 205 0.17 24.10 -10.27
N PRO A 206 0.47 23.77 -9.01
CA PRO A 206 1.74 24.10 -8.39
C PRO A 206 2.87 23.27 -9.00
N THR A 207 3.54 23.84 -10.01
CA THR A 207 4.57 23.19 -10.86
C THR A 207 5.67 22.50 -10.08
N ASP A 208 5.99 22.98 -8.87
CA ASP A 208 7.04 22.39 -8.04
C ASP A 208 6.70 21.00 -7.47
N ARG A 209 5.43 20.55 -7.48
CA ARG A 209 5.07 19.17 -7.10
C ARG A 209 5.84 18.13 -7.92
N SER A 210 6.05 18.38 -9.21
CA SER A 210 6.79 17.45 -10.08
C SER A 210 8.30 17.37 -9.80
N ASN A 211 8.85 18.28 -8.99
CA ASN A 211 10.28 18.30 -8.64
C ASN A 211 10.62 17.35 -7.48
N PHE A 212 9.63 16.81 -6.77
CA PHE A 212 9.83 15.94 -5.61
C PHE A 212 9.44 14.49 -5.92
N LYS A 213 10.29 13.53 -5.54
CA LYS A 213 9.96 12.10 -5.63
C LYS A 213 9.06 11.70 -4.47
N LEU A 214 8.01 10.93 -4.77
CA LEU A 214 7.00 10.51 -3.82
C LEU A 214 7.59 9.65 -2.70
N SER A 215 8.59 8.82 -3.02
CA SER A 215 9.37 8.03 -2.05
C SER A 215 10.09 8.90 -1.01
N GLU A 216 10.67 10.03 -1.41
CA GLU A 216 11.35 10.99 -0.52
C GLU A 216 10.35 11.75 0.37
N VAL A 217 9.20 12.11 -0.19
CA VAL A 217 8.10 12.79 0.52
C VAL A 217 7.51 11.88 1.59
N ILE A 218 7.12 10.65 1.23
CA ILE A 218 6.60 9.61 2.14
C ILE A 218 7.60 9.32 3.27
N ALA A 219 8.91 9.38 3.00
CA ALA A 219 9.94 9.05 3.96
C ALA A 219 10.25 10.14 5.01
N ASN A 220 9.76 11.38 4.84
CA ASN A 220 10.21 12.52 5.65
C ASN A 220 9.10 13.54 5.99
N PRO A 221 8.58 13.55 7.23
CA PRO A 221 7.65 14.59 7.70
C PRO A 221 8.22 16.02 7.63
N ASN A 222 9.53 16.19 7.56
CA ASN A 222 10.23 17.46 7.37
C ASN A 222 10.71 17.65 5.93
N THR A 223 10.00 17.09 4.95
CA THR A 223 10.31 17.24 3.51
C THR A 223 10.27 18.72 3.08
N PRO A 224 11.16 19.18 2.18
CA PRO A 224 11.03 20.51 1.56
C PRO A 224 9.70 20.70 0.81
N ALA A 225 9.04 19.62 0.40
CA ALA A 225 7.71 19.66 -0.23
C ALA A 225 6.56 20.02 0.75
N LYS A 226 6.83 20.20 2.05
CA LYS A 226 5.80 20.45 3.10
C LYS A 226 4.79 21.58 2.81
N PRO A 227 5.13 22.68 2.09
CA PRO A 227 4.17 23.69 1.65
C PRO A 227 3.22 23.25 0.52
N LEU A 228 3.57 22.20 -0.23
CA LEU A 228 2.85 21.70 -1.42
C LEU A 228 2.00 20.45 -1.15
N LEU A 229 2.04 19.92 0.08
CA LEU A 229 1.35 18.68 0.46
C LEU A 229 -0.17 18.83 0.43
N LEU A 230 -0.81 17.80 -0.09
CA LEU A 230 -2.24 17.52 -0.05
C LEU A 230 -2.53 16.36 0.91
N PHE A 231 -3.78 16.15 1.31
CA PHE A 231 -4.17 15.05 2.19
C PHE A 231 -3.79 13.70 1.59
N GLU A 232 -3.90 13.57 0.27
CA GLU A 232 -3.53 12.39 -0.49
C GLU A 232 -2.04 12.03 -0.33
N ASP A 233 -1.15 13.02 -0.29
CA ASP A 233 0.29 12.80 -0.06
C ASP A 233 0.55 12.37 1.40
N ILE A 234 -0.15 12.98 2.37
CA ILE A 234 -0.07 12.62 3.80
C ILE A 234 -0.62 11.21 4.03
N HIS A 235 -1.71 10.83 3.34
CA HIS A 235 -2.28 9.50 3.39
C HIS A 235 -1.26 8.46 2.90
N LEU A 236 -0.61 8.71 1.77
CA LEU A 236 0.47 7.85 1.26
C LEU A 236 1.67 7.78 2.23
N ALA A 237 1.98 8.89 2.90
CA ALA A 237 3.02 8.92 3.92
C ALA A 237 2.70 8.04 5.15
N LEU A 238 1.44 8.07 5.61
CA LEU A 238 0.95 7.18 6.67
C LEU A 238 0.96 5.71 6.25
N CYS A 239 0.57 5.39 5.02
CA CYS A 239 0.69 4.04 4.45
C CYS A 239 2.16 3.56 4.45
N GLY A 240 3.09 4.44 4.06
CA GLY A 240 4.54 4.18 4.06
C GLY A 240 5.20 3.95 5.42
N LEU A 241 4.48 4.10 6.54
CA LEU A 241 4.96 3.68 7.86
C LEU A 241 4.82 2.17 8.09
N LEU A 242 3.87 1.50 7.42
CA LEU A 242 3.54 0.09 7.67
C LEU A 242 4.74 -0.87 7.56
N PRO A 243 5.64 -0.78 6.56
CA PRO A 243 6.79 -1.69 6.48
C PRO A 243 7.72 -1.60 7.70
N ALA A 244 7.91 -0.39 8.24
CA ALA A 244 8.78 -0.15 9.39
C ALA A 244 8.11 -0.57 10.71
N ILE A 245 6.81 -0.27 10.87
CA ILE A 245 5.98 -0.72 12.00
C ILE A 245 5.94 -2.25 12.05
N TRP A 246 5.65 -2.90 10.91
CA TRP A 246 5.65 -4.36 10.80
C TRP A 246 7.00 -4.96 11.21
N ASN A 247 8.12 -4.44 10.67
CA ASN A 247 9.45 -4.93 11.00
C ASN A 247 9.78 -4.80 12.50
N GLN A 248 9.47 -3.66 13.13
CA GLN A 248 9.63 -3.49 14.58
C GLN A 248 8.80 -4.51 15.36
N THR A 249 7.53 -4.68 15.00
CA THR A 249 6.63 -5.66 15.63
C THR A 249 7.12 -7.10 15.42
N GLN A 250 7.74 -7.45 14.29
CA GLN A 250 8.37 -8.78 14.12
C GLN A 250 9.65 -8.96 14.96
N ILE A 251 10.47 -7.92 15.13
CA ILE A 251 11.66 -7.95 15.99
C ILE A 251 11.27 -8.20 17.45
N VAL A 252 10.25 -7.47 17.95
CA VAL A 252 9.72 -7.65 19.31
C VAL A 252 9.22 -9.09 19.52
N ARG A 253 8.31 -9.59 18.67
CA ARG A 253 7.80 -10.98 18.72
C ARG A 253 8.93 -12.00 18.87
N ARG A 254 9.91 -11.97 17.96
CA ARG A 254 11.02 -12.96 17.88
C ARG A 254 11.93 -12.91 19.11
N SER A 255 12.06 -11.76 19.78
CA SER A 255 12.81 -11.67 21.04
C SER A 255 12.00 -12.13 22.24
N THR A 256 10.72 -11.76 22.34
CA THR A 256 9.82 -12.27 23.39
C THR A 256 9.66 -13.80 23.29
N GLU A 257 9.55 -14.34 22.08
CA GLU A 257 9.50 -15.79 21.84
C GLU A 257 10.75 -16.52 22.33
N ALA A 258 11.92 -15.90 22.14
CA ALA A 258 13.23 -16.39 22.56
C ALA A 258 13.65 -15.96 23.98
N GLY A 259 12.73 -15.42 24.79
CA GLY A 259 12.98 -15.04 26.18
C GLY A 259 13.95 -13.87 26.39
N ARG A 260 14.27 -13.09 25.35
CA ARG A 260 15.16 -11.93 25.45
C ARG A 260 14.37 -10.66 25.75
N SER A 261 14.80 -9.92 26.77
CA SER A 261 14.41 -8.51 26.88
C SER A 261 14.90 -7.76 25.63
N THR A 262 14.02 -6.95 25.03
CA THR A 262 14.34 -6.06 23.93
C THR A 262 13.74 -4.71 24.27
N GLN A 263 14.56 -3.67 24.23
CA GLN A 263 14.13 -2.30 24.45
C GLN A 263 13.25 -1.88 23.25
N ASN A 264 11.93 -1.91 23.44
CA ASN A 264 10.95 -1.63 22.37
C ASN A 264 10.89 -0.12 22.07
N CYS A 265 11.94 0.39 21.41
CA CYS A 265 12.06 1.81 21.08
C CYS A 265 11.19 2.17 19.86
N THR A 266 9.88 2.30 20.09
CA THR A 266 8.92 2.79 19.08
C THR A 266 9.08 4.28 18.76
N SER A 267 9.86 5.02 19.55
CA SER A 267 9.91 6.49 19.58
C SER A 267 10.11 7.19 18.22
N SER A 268 10.89 6.61 17.31
CA SER A 268 11.10 7.20 15.96
C SER A 268 9.87 7.04 15.05
N LEU A 269 9.16 5.91 15.17
CA LEU A 269 7.93 5.66 14.42
C LEU A 269 6.75 6.42 15.05
N ALA A 270 6.69 6.49 16.38
CA ALA A 270 5.74 7.30 17.12
C ALA A 270 5.88 8.80 16.76
N TRP A 271 7.12 9.31 16.69
CA TRP A 271 7.38 10.68 16.26
C TRP A 271 6.95 10.94 14.81
N GLN A 272 7.24 10.04 13.87
CA GLN A 272 6.77 10.16 12.48
C GLN A 272 5.24 10.14 12.39
N LEU A 273 4.58 9.27 13.15
CA LEU A 273 3.12 9.13 13.17
C LEU A 273 2.43 10.40 13.71
N GLU A 274 2.92 10.96 14.83
CA GLU A 274 2.40 12.24 15.35
C GLU A 274 2.79 13.45 14.47
N ALA A 275 3.93 13.41 13.78
CA ALA A 275 4.32 14.46 12.83
C ALA A 275 3.39 14.52 11.62
N TRP A 276 3.03 13.37 11.03
CA TRP A 276 2.04 13.31 9.94
C TRP A 276 0.64 13.72 10.39
N LYS A 277 0.22 13.34 11.60
CA LYS A 277 -1.03 13.82 12.23
C LYS A 277 -1.03 15.35 12.40
N ALA A 278 0.07 15.93 12.85
CA ALA A 278 0.22 17.39 12.93
C ALA A 278 0.15 18.05 11.54
N ASP A 279 0.58 17.37 10.48
CA ASP A 279 0.37 17.81 9.10
C ASP A 279 -1.10 17.70 8.63
N ILE A 280 -1.87 16.68 9.05
CA ILE A 280 -3.33 16.64 8.79
C ILE A 280 -3.98 17.89 9.38
N GLU A 281 -3.73 18.17 10.66
CA GLU A 281 -4.32 19.33 11.34
C GLU A 281 -3.82 20.65 10.74
N ARG A 282 -2.53 20.79 10.43
CA ARG A 282 -2.00 21.96 9.71
C ARG A 282 -2.71 22.18 8.38
N LEU A 283 -2.80 21.14 7.55
CA LEU A 283 -3.39 21.24 6.21
C LEU A 283 -4.90 21.53 6.29
N LYS A 284 -5.61 20.94 7.24
CA LYS A 284 -7.02 21.23 7.57
C LYS A 284 -7.23 22.72 7.88
N HIS A 285 -6.43 23.32 8.76
CA HIS A 285 -6.52 24.76 9.02
C HIS A 285 -6.20 25.60 7.76
N GLN A 286 -5.17 25.22 7.00
CA GLN A 286 -4.81 25.90 5.75
C GLN A 286 -5.92 25.83 4.69
N CYS A 287 -6.51 24.65 4.45
CA CYS A 287 -7.62 24.46 3.51
C CYS A 287 -8.86 25.27 3.89
N PHE A 288 -9.24 25.30 5.18
CA PHE A 288 -10.44 26.00 5.62
C PHE A 288 -10.29 27.53 5.50
N HIS A 289 -9.11 28.10 5.77
CA HIS A 289 -8.83 29.52 5.48
C HIS A 289 -8.71 29.80 3.97
N ALA A 290 -7.99 28.97 3.22
CA ALA A 290 -7.84 29.13 1.77
C ALA A 290 -9.18 29.01 1.00
N ALA A 291 -10.18 28.34 1.58
CA ALA A 291 -11.54 28.30 1.05
C ALA A 291 -12.26 29.66 1.07
N GLU A 292 -11.85 30.61 1.91
CA GLU A 292 -12.40 31.97 1.94
C GLU A 292 -11.78 32.86 0.86
N VAL A 293 -10.47 32.72 0.63
CA VAL A 293 -9.69 33.55 -0.32
C VAL A 293 -9.73 32.99 -1.75
N GLY A 294 -9.89 31.67 -1.91
CA GLY A 294 -9.85 30.99 -3.20
C GLY A 294 -8.44 30.62 -3.66
N GLU A 295 -7.56 30.22 -2.73
CA GLU A 295 -6.14 29.95 -2.98
C GLU A 295 -5.75 28.46 -2.78
N PHE A 296 -4.51 28.11 -3.12
CA PHE A 296 -3.92 26.82 -2.74
C PHE A 296 -3.76 26.77 -1.19
N PRO A 297 -4.02 25.64 -0.51
CA PRO A 297 -4.35 24.31 -1.03
C PRO A 297 -5.82 24.09 -1.43
N PHE A 298 -6.75 24.99 -1.11
CA PHE A 298 -8.18 24.76 -1.37
C PHE A 298 -8.50 24.59 -2.88
N THR A 299 -7.87 25.38 -3.75
CA THR A 299 -8.06 25.27 -5.21
C THR A 299 -7.65 23.93 -5.80
N ALA A 300 -6.79 23.15 -5.12
CA ALA A 300 -6.42 21.81 -5.54
C ALA A 300 -7.60 20.82 -5.49
N TYR A 301 -8.66 21.12 -4.74
CA TYR A 301 -9.81 20.23 -4.47
C TYR A 301 -11.07 20.53 -5.29
N ILE A 302 -11.04 21.54 -6.15
CA ILE A 302 -12.22 21.98 -6.92
C ILE A 302 -12.31 21.19 -8.24
N GLY A 303 -13.26 20.25 -8.31
CA GLY A 303 -13.47 19.40 -9.49
C GLY A 303 -14.22 20.05 -10.66
N ASP A 304 -15.10 21.02 -10.36
CA ASP A 304 -15.87 21.81 -11.33
C ASP A 304 -15.78 23.29 -10.94
N TYR A 305 -15.66 24.17 -11.94
CA TYR A 305 -15.52 25.62 -11.79
C TYR A 305 -16.54 26.41 -12.64
N ASP A 306 -17.24 25.76 -13.57
CA ASP A 306 -17.69 26.43 -14.80
C ASP A 306 -19.20 26.73 -14.84
N GLU A 307 -20.03 26.13 -13.98
CA GLU A 307 -21.47 26.45 -13.87
C GLU A 307 -21.94 26.99 -12.50
N ASP A 308 -21.42 26.50 -11.37
CA ASP A 308 -21.92 26.88 -10.03
C ASP A 308 -20.78 26.98 -8.99
N PRO A 309 -20.19 28.17 -8.76
CA PRO A 309 -19.10 28.36 -7.80
C PRO A 309 -19.45 28.06 -6.34
N VAL A 310 -20.74 28.13 -5.95
CA VAL A 310 -21.17 27.87 -4.58
C VAL A 310 -21.22 26.36 -4.34
N ARG A 311 -21.78 25.60 -5.29
CA ARG A 311 -21.75 24.14 -5.31
C ARG A 311 -20.33 23.59 -5.44
N ALA A 312 -19.51 24.18 -6.31
CA ALA A 312 -18.09 23.85 -6.45
C ALA A 312 -17.35 23.92 -5.11
N LYS A 313 -17.54 25.04 -4.38
CA LYS A 313 -16.99 25.21 -3.03
C LYS A 313 -17.55 24.19 -2.02
N ALA A 314 -18.85 23.91 -2.07
CA ALA A 314 -19.47 22.91 -1.19
C ALA A 314 -18.94 21.48 -1.44
N LEU A 315 -18.80 21.07 -2.70
CA LEU A 315 -18.26 19.76 -3.08
C LEU A 315 -16.78 19.61 -2.70
N ALA A 316 -15.96 20.63 -2.94
CA ALA A 316 -14.56 20.65 -2.51
C ALA A 316 -14.43 20.55 -0.98
N MET A 317 -15.25 21.31 -0.23
CA MET A 317 -15.30 21.21 1.24
C MET A 317 -15.79 19.83 1.73
N SER A 318 -16.65 19.15 0.96
CA SER A 318 -17.08 17.78 1.30
C SER A 318 -15.96 16.77 1.07
N ASN A 319 -15.28 16.83 -0.09
CA ASN A 319 -14.13 15.98 -0.41
C ASN A 319 -13.01 16.14 0.64
N ILE A 320 -12.69 17.39 1.01
CA ILE A 320 -11.72 17.71 2.07
C ILE A 320 -12.08 17.04 3.41
N LYS A 321 -13.36 17.00 3.81
CA LYS A 321 -13.79 16.31 5.04
C LYS A 321 -13.58 14.79 4.96
N CYS A 322 -13.93 14.18 3.83
CA CYS A 322 -13.72 12.74 3.61
C CYS A 322 -12.22 12.40 3.69
N LEU A 323 -11.36 13.16 2.99
CA LEU A 323 -9.91 12.98 3.01
C LEU A 323 -9.29 13.20 4.40
N ILE A 324 -9.82 14.13 5.21
CA ILE A 324 -9.41 14.28 6.61
C ILE A 324 -9.77 13.03 7.42
N SER A 325 -10.98 12.49 7.27
CA SER A 325 -11.40 11.29 8.01
C SER A 325 -10.58 10.05 7.60
N GLU A 326 -10.37 9.83 6.28
CA GLU A 326 -9.46 8.81 5.75
C GLU A 326 -8.06 8.88 6.40
N CYS A 327 -7.44 10.07 6.38
CA CYS A 327 -6.11 10.27 6.95
C CYS A 327 -6.09 10.00 8.46
N LEU A 328 -7.12 10.39 9.20
CA LEU A 328 -7.24 10.12 10.63
C LEU A 328 -7.42 8.62 10.91
N MET A 329 -8.28 7.92 10.15
CA MET A 329 -8.45 6.48 10.27
C MET A 329 -7.16 5.72 9.98
N THR A 330 -6.42 6.09 8.93
CA THR A 330 -5.12 5.49 8.64
C THR A 330 -4.09 5.82 9.73
N TYR A 331 -4.07 7.04 10.28
CA TYR A 331 -3.26 7.37 11.46
C TYR A 331 -3.57 6.47 12.67
N HIS A 332 -4.86 6.26 12.97
CA HIS A 332 -5.27 5.37 14.06
C HIS A 332 -4.93 3.90 13.79
N LEU A 333 -5.11 3.41 12.55
CA LEU A 333 -4.70 2.06 12.13
C LEU A 333 -3.20 1.82 12.34
N GLN A 334 -2.34 2.75 11.93
CA GLN A 334 -0.89 2.64 12.12
C GLN A 334 -0.52 2.71 13.61
N GLY A 335 -1.18 3.56 14.40
CA GLY A 335 -1.01 3.60 15.86
C GLY A 335 -1.37 2.28 16.54
N LEU A 336 -2.48 1.65 16.15
CA LEU A 336 -2.90 0.34 16.63
C LEU A 336 -1.90 -0.78 16.25
N GLN A 337 -1.28 -0.72 15.06
CA GLN A 337 -0.21 -1.65 14.65
C GLN A 337 1.16 -1.40 15.33
N LEU A 338 1.41 -0.16 15.80
CA LEU A 338 2.65 0.24 16.49
C LEU A 338 2.64 -0.08 17.98
N TYR A 339 1.47 0.02 18.63
CA TYR A 339 1.34 -0.10 20.08
C TYR A 339 0.66 -1.40 20.58
N ALA A 340 0.11 -2.21 19.68
CA ALA A 340 -0.47 -3.51 20.00
C ALA A 340 0.06 -4.61 19.06
N ASP A 341 -0.35 -5.85 19.33
CA ASP A 341 -0.21 -6.97 18.39
C ASP A 341 -1.61 -7.47 17.99
N PRO A 342 -2.27 -6.83 16.99
CA PRO A 342 -3.60 -7.23 16.55
C PRO A 342 -3.70 -8.70 16.11
N ARG A 343 -2.60 -9.28 15.60
CA ARG A 343 -2.53 -10.69 15.20
C ARG A 343 -2.55 -11.63 16.42
N MET A 344 -1.82 -11.30 17.48
CA MET A 344 -1.86 -12.03 18.75
C MET A 344 -3.25 -11.91 19.38
N ILE A 345 -3.78 -10.69 19.47
CA ILE A 345 -5.10 -10.42 20.04
C ILE A 345 -6.18 -11.23 19.30
N ASN A 346 -6.22 -11.14 17.96
CA ASN A 346 -7.17 -11.89 17.14
C ASN A 346 -7.00 -13.42 17.30
N SER A 347 -5.77 -13.92 17.42
CA SER A 347 -5.51 -15.35 17.67
C SER A 347 -6.09 -15.84 19.00
N VAL A 348 -6.14 -14.97 20.02
CA VAL A 348 -6.70 -15.29 21.35
C VAL A 348 -8.22 -15.09 21.37
N ALA A 349 -8.74 -14.05 20.71
CA ALA A 349 -10.18 -13.84 20.55
C ALA A 349 -10.85 -15.02 19.81
N MET A 350 -10.28 -15.44 18.67
CA MET A 350 -10.79 -16.56 17.88
C MET A 350 -10.61 -17.93 18.57
N ALA A 351 -9.63 -18.05 19.47
CA ALA A 351 -9.51 -19.23 20.33
C ALA A 351 -10.51 -19.24 21.50
N SER A 352 -11.13 -18.10 21.80
CA SER A 352 -12.13 -17.95 22.87
C SER A 352 -13.56 -18.20 22.38
N THR A 353 -13.81 -18.22 21.06
CA THR A 353 -15.13 -18.48 20.45
C THR A 353 -15.35 -19.94 20.02
N VAL A 354 -14.32 -20.79 20.08
CA VAL A 354 -14.36 -22.19 19.62
C VAL A 354 -14.45 -23.16 20.81
N SER A 355 -15.28 -24.21 20.70
CA SER A 355 -15.46 -25.24 21.74
C SER A 355 -14.14 -25.89 22.18
N PRO A 356 -13.91 -26.16 23.49
CA PRO A 356 -12.62 -26.64 24.03
C PRO A 356 -12.20 -28.07 23.66
N ASP A 357 -12.92 -28.74 22.76
CA ASP A 357 -12.69 -30.14 22.34
C ASP A 357 -11.40 -30.37 21.52
N HIS A 358 -10.77 -29.31 21.00
CA HIS A 358 -9.56 -29.45 20.19
C HIS A 358 -8.24 -29.35 20.99
N GLU A 359 -7.59 -30.50 21.09
CA GLU A 359 -6.16 -30.76 21.23
C GLU A 359 -5.35 -30.19 22.40
N ALA A 360 -4.63 -31.10 23.07
CA ALA A 360 -3.66 -30.76 24.13
C ALA A 360 -2.47 -29.91 23.65
N GLY A 361 -2.18 -29.85 22.34
CA GLY A 361 -1.12 -29.01 21.77
C GLY A 361 -1.48 -27.53 21.66
N VAL A 362 -2.77 -27.19 21.57
CA VAL A 362 -3.23 -25.79 21.45
C VAL A 362 -3.11 -25.07 22.80
N ARG A 363 -3.44 -25.76 23.90
CA ARG A 363 -3.58 -25.18 25.25
C ARG A 363 -2.28 -24.51 25.76
N PRO A 364 -1.07 -25.10 25.67
CA PRO A 364 0.17 -24.44 26.09
C PRO A 364 0.53 -23.20 25.25
N ARG A 365 0.23 -23.23 23.94
CA ARG A 365 0.43 -22.08 23.05
C ARG A 365 -0.51 -20.94 23.41
N LEU A 366 -1.80 -21.24 23.56
CA LEU A 366 -2.81 -20.26 23.97
C LEU A 366 -2.48 -19.64 25.33
N GLN A 367 -2.07 -20.46 26.31
CA GLN A 367 -1.63 -19.99 27.63
C GLN A 367 -0.42 -19.04 27.54
N LYS A 368 0.56 -19.31 26.65
CA LYS A 368 1.67 -18.37 26.39
C LYS A 368 1.18 -17.02 25.85
N LEU A 369 0.22 -17.03 24.92
CA LEU A 369 -0.38 -15.79 24.37
C LEU A 369 -1.19 -15.03 25.44
N HIS A 370 -1.96 -15.72 26.29
CA HIS A 370 -2.65 -15.09 27.43
C HIS A 370 -1.65 -14.40 28.38
N THR A 371 -0.54 -15.05 28.74
CA THR A 371 0.51 -14.44 29.56
C THR A 371 1.12 -13.21 28.87
N GLN A 372 1.34 -13.25 27.55
CA GLN A 372 1.83 -12.10 26.78
C GLN A 372 0.83 -10.93 26.76
N LEU A 373 -0.48 -11.19 26.65
CA LEU A 373 -1.51 -10.15 26.71
C LEU A 373 -1.67 -9.54 28.12
N ASN A 374 -1.58 -10.35 29.18
CA ASN A 374 -1.55 -9.85 30.57
C ASN A 374 -0.33 -8.95 30.83
N ILE A 375 0.83 -9.24 30.22
CA ILE A 375 2.02 -8.38 30.31
C ILE A 375 1.78 -7.08 29.50
N TRP A 376 1.33 -7.19 28.25
CA TRP A 376 1.05 -6.05 27.37
C TRP A 376 0.05 -5.06 28.00
N ALA A 377 -1.07 -5.54 28.55
CA ALA A 377 -2.12 -4.69 29.12
C ALA A 377 -1.68 -3.78 30.29
N LYS A 378 -0.50 -4.04 30.87
CA LYS A 378 0.12 -3.20 31.90
C LYS A 378 1.10 -2.16 31.34
N THR A 379 1.59 -2.31 30.11
CA THR A 379 2.59 -1.40 29.51
C THR A 379 1.94 -0.11 28.98
N PRO A 380 2.69 1.02 28.90
CA PRO A 380 2.15 2.27 28.36
C PRO A 380 1.73 2.17 26.89
N GLU A 381 2.27 1.22 26.12
CA GLU A 381 1.86 0.97 24.74
C GLU A 381 0.39 0.49 24.69
N SER A 382 -0.05 -0.42 25.57
CA SER A 382 -1.46 -0.83 25.58
C SER A 382 -2.43 0.32 25.84
N ARG A 383 -2.04 1.29 26.67
CA ARG A 383 -2.81 2.50 26.95
C ARG A 383 -2.79 3.49 25.77
N ARG A 384 -1.69 3.59 25.03
CA ARG A 384 -1.65 4.32 23.74
C ARG A 384 -2.52 3.65 22.67
N ALA A 385 -2.46 2.32 22.54
CA ALA A 385 -3.33 1.57 21.64
C ALA A 385 -4.82 1.76 21.97
N LEU A 386 -5.18 1.73 23.26
CA LEU A 386 -6.54 2.00 23.72
C LEU A 386 -7.02 3.41 23.35
N LEU A 387 -6.15 4.43 23.46
CA LEU A 387 -6.48 5.80 23.05
C LEU A 387 -6.74 5.92 21.55
N HIS A 388 -5.98 5.24 20.68
CA HIS A 388 -6.32 5.18 19.26
C HIS A 388 -7.64 4.45 19.02
N ALA A 389 -7.91 3.34 19.72
CA ALA A 389 -9.12 2.54 19.53
C ALA A 389 -10.40 3.30 19.93
N LEU A 390 -10.35 4.05 21.04
CA LEU A 390 -11.47 4.87 21.51
C LEU A 390 -11.67 6.14 20.66
N ALA A 391 -10.60 6.70 20.11
CA ALA A 391 -10.71 7.81 19.17
C ALA A 391 -11.40 7.41 17.86
N VAL A 392 -11.10 6.22 17.31
CA VAL A 392 -11.83 5.65 16.17
C VAL A 392 -13.31 5.48 16.50
N LEU A 393 -13.65 4.85 17.63
CA LEU A 393 -15.04 4.68 18.06
C LEU A 393 -15.79 6.01 18.12
N ARG A 394 -15.21 7.03 18.75
CA ARG A 394 -15.82 8.36 18.87
C ARG A 394 -15.97 9.07 17.52
N GLN A 395 -14.99 8.94 16.62
CA GLN A 395 -15.06 9.56 15.30
C GLN A 395 -16.17 8.91 14.45
N CYS A 396 -16.22 7.57 14.38
CA CYS A 396 -17.27 6.88 13.64
C CYS A 396 -18.68 7.09 14.25
N GLU A 397 -18.81 7.14 15.59
CA GLU A 397 -20.07 7.50 16.26
C GLU A 397 -20.49 8.94 15.96
N SER A 398 -19.54 9.88 15.85
CA SER A 398 -19.81 11.28 15.49
C SER A 398 -20.19 11.44 14.02
N ASP A 399 -19.53 10.72 13.12
CA ASP A 399 -19.79 10.79 11.68
C ASP A 399 -21.15 10.16 11.33
N LEU A 400 -21.53 9.04 11.96
CA LEU A 400 -22.89 8.48 11.84
C LEU A 400 -23.98 9.40 12.39
N GLN A 401 -23.69 10.23 13.40
CA GLN A 401 -24.65 11.23 13.92
C GLN A 401 -24.73 12.48 13.04
N ALA A 402 -23.70 12.77 12.24
CA ALA A 402 -23.64 13.94 11.36
C ALA A 402 -24.11 13.65 9.92
N ASN A 403 -24.08 12.39 9.48
CA ASN A 403 -24.46 11.96 8.14
C ASN A 403 -25.95 11.60 8.04
N GLU A 404 -26.58 12.03 6.96
CA GLU A 404 -27.95 11.63 6.60
C GLU A 404 -28.07 10.11 6.49
N PRO A 405 -29.22 9.48 6.84
CA PRO A 405 -29.36 8.02 6.87
C PRO A 405 -28.98 7.31 5.56
N GLN A 406 -29.18 7.98 4.42
CA GLN A 406 -28.88 7.49 3.07
C GLN A 406 -27.37 7.52 2.72
N THR A 407 -26.52 7.99 3.62
CA THR A 407 -25.05 8.07 3.43
C THR A 407 -24.26 7.43 4.58
N GLN A 408 -24.91 6.58 5.38
CA GLN A 408 -24.30 5.92 6.55
C GLN A 408 -23.50 4.65 6.20
N SER A 409 -22.83 4.63 5.04
CA SER A 409 -21.89 3.57 4.69
C SER A 409 -20.50 3.84 5.29
N ILE A 410 -19.97 2.84 6.00
CA ILE A 410 -18.62 2.92 6.58
C ILE A 410 -17.60 2.54 5.48
N ASP A 411 -16.63 3.42 5.21
CA ASP A 411 -15.60 3.16 4.21
C ASP A 411 -14.68 1.99 4.62
N PRO A 412 -13.98 1.33 3.68
CA PRO A 412 -13.15 0.16 3.99
C PRO A 412 -12.02 0.41 5.01
N THR A 413 -11.52 1.64 5.09
CA THR A 413 -10.48 2.07 6.04
C THR A 413 -11.08 2.23 7.44
N SER A 414 -12.22 2.92 7.56
CA SER A 414 -12.98 3.00 8.81
C SER A 414 -13.42 1.62 9.30
N TYR A 415 -13.93 0.75 8.42
CA TYR A 415 -14.35 -0.61 8.80
C TYR A 415 -13.18 -1.40 9.41
N LEU A 416 -12.00 -1.32 8.81
CA LEU A 416 -10.78 -1.95 9.30
C LEU A 416 -10.30 -1.32 10.62
N ALA A 417 -10.41 0.00 10.76
CA ALA A 417 -10.08 0.73 11.97
C ALA A 417 -10.99 0.33 13.13
N VAL A 418 -12.31 0.32 12.93
CA VAL A 418 -13.33 -0.11 13.89
C VAL A 418 -13.10 -1.56 14.31
N SER A 419 -12.89 -2.47 13.35
CA SER A 419 -12.59 -3.89 13.61
C SER A 419 -11.37 -4.09 14.50
N MET A 420 -10.29 -3.36 14.21
CA MET A 420 -9.04 -3.49 14.98
C MET A 420 -9.12 -2.78 16.34
N SER A 421 -9.92 -1.73 16.43
CA SER A 421 -10.22 -1.00 17.68
C SER A 421 -11.03 -1.87 18.65
N ALA A 422 -12.05 -2.58 18.17
CA ALA A 422 -12.84 -3.51 18.95
C ALA A 422 -11.96 -4.60 19.59
N LEU A 423 -11.05 -5.21 18.80
CA LEU A 423 -10.07 -6.18 19.28
C LEU A 423 -9.16 -5.61 20.39
N VAL A 424 -8.64 -4.39 20.22
CA VAL A 424 -7.75 -3.74 21.20
C VAL A 424 -8.49 -3.36 22.49
N VAL A 425 -9.71 -2.82 22.40
CA VAL A 425 -10.56 -2.55 23.58
C VAL A 425 -10.89 -3.84 24.31
N TRP A 426 -11.33 -4.89 23.59
CA TRP A 426 -11.60 -6.21 24.17
C TRP A 426 -10.39 -6.77 24.90
N ALA A 427 -9.22 -6.76 24.28
CA ALA A 427 -7.99 -7.25 24.90
C ALA A 427 -7.63 -6.47 26.17
N TRP A 428 -7.77 -5.14 26.15
CA TRP A 428 -7.50 -4.34 27.34
C TRP A 428 -8.49 -4.65 28.47
N LEU A 429 -9.80 -4.74 28.19
CA LEU A 429 -10.82 -5.09 29.18
C LEU A 429 -10.63 -6.50 29.78
N MET A 430 -10.19 -7.47 28.99
CA MET A 430 -10.01 -8.86 29.40
C MET A 430 -8.68 -9.12 30.13
N PHE A 431 -7.61 -8.39 29.81
CA PHE A 431 -6.26 -8.65 30.33
C PHE A 431 -5.66 -7.55 31.23
N SER A 432 -6.29 -6.37 31.33
CA SER A 432 -5.96 -5.37 32.36
C SER A 432 -6.56 -5.74 33.71
N GLU A 433 -5.80 -5.56 34.79
CA GLU A 433 -6.28 -5.73 36.17
C GLU A 433 -7.10 -4.52 36.62
N ALA A 434 -6.67 -3.30 36.26
CA ALA A 434 -7.42 -2.07 36.51
C ALA A 434 -8.83 -2.09 35.86
N ALA A 435 -8.99 -2.79 34.73
CA ALA A 435 -10.28 -2.94 34.05
C ALA A 435 -11.32 -3.82 34.80
N CYS A 436 -11.02 -4.37 35.98
CA CYS A 436 -12.03 -5.02 36.83
C CYS A 436 -12.68 -4.05 37.85
N SER A 437 -12.13 -2.83 38.00
CA SER A 437 -12.63 -1.83 38.95
C SER A 437 -13.82 -1.07 38.38
N CYS A 438 -15.04 -1.45 38.78
CA CYS A 438 -16.27 -0.71 38.45
C CYS A 438 -16.36 0.67 39.10
N VAL A 439 -15.47 0.98 40.06
CA VAL A 439 -15.38 2.27 40.76
C VAL A 439 -14.10 2.99 40.32
N PRO A 440 -14.14 4.29 39.98
CA PRO A 440 -12.96 5.09 39.70
C PRO A 440 -11.89 5.00 40.79
N THR A 441 -10.64 4.77 40.39
CA THR A 441 -9.47 4.80 41.28
C THR A 441 -8.90 6.22 41.41
N ILE A 442 -7.91 6.42 42.29
CA ILE A 442 -7.20 7.70 42.42
C ILE A 442 -6.56 8.10 41.07
N ASN A 443 -6.01 7.14 40.34
CA ASN A 443 -5.54 7.29 38.96
C ASN A 443 -6.67 7.00 37.96
N HIS A 444 -7.76 7.78 37.99
CA HIS A 444 -8.83 7.71 37.00
C HIS A 444 -8.72 8.81 35.94
N ILE A 445 -9.01 8.46 34.68
CA ILE A 445 -9.18 9.41 33.58
C ILE A 445 -10.46 9.12 32.81
N ASN A 446 -11.21 10.17 32.47
CA ASN A 446 -12.37 10.07 31.58
C ASN A 446 -11.94 10.59 30.19
N ILE A 447 -11.87 9.68 29.23
CA ILE A 447 -11.32 9.92 27.90
C ILE A 447 -12.40 10.58 27.05
N GLY A 448 -12.28 11.91 26.88
CA GLY A 448 -12.97 12.64 25.83
C GLY A 448 -13.87 13.80 26.26
N ASP A 449 -14.17 13.93 27.56
CA ASP A 449 -15.01 15.01 28.09
C ASP A 449 -14.20 16.28 28.45
N ASP A 450 -12.89 16.14 28.70
CA ASP A 450 -11.97 17.23 29.06
C ASP A 450 -11.42 17.97 27.80
N PRO A 451 -11.44 19.32 27.74
CA PRO A 451 -10.67 20.06 26.74
C PRO A 451 -9.17 19.89 26.96
N LEU A 452 -8.41 19.88 25.86
CA LEU A 452 -6.96 19.64 25.85
C LEU A 452 -6.16 20.86 26.35
N ASP A 453 -6.19 21.09 27.66
CA ASP A 453 -5.23 21.97 28.33
C ASP A 453 -3.95 21.23 28.75
N LEU A 454 -2.97 21.99 29.24
CA LEU A 454 -1.66 21.49 29.66
C LEU A 454 -1.73 20.54 30.89
N GLN A 455 -2.72 20.73 31.77
CA GLN A 455 -2.90 19.88 32.96
C GLN A 455 -3.56 18.56 32.59
N ASN A 456 -4.56 18.59 31.72
CA ASN A 456 -5.23 17.39 31.20
C ASN A 456 -4.27 16.57 30.31
N THR A 457 -3.43 17.24 29.53
CA THR A 457 -2.34 16.58 28.78
C THR A 457 -1.33 15.91 29.73
N ALA A 458 -0.93 16.57 30.81
CA ALA A 458 -0.02 16.00 31.82
C ALA A 458 -0.66 14.85 32.62
N ARG A 459 -1.96 14.95 32.96
CA ARG A 459 -2.74 13.86 33.58
C ARG A 459 -2.82 12.65 32.65
N LEU A 460 -3.07 12.87 31.35
CA LEU A 460 -3.14 11.82 30.34
C LEU A 460 -1.81 11.08 30.19
N GLU A 461 -0.68 11.78 30.02
CA GLU A 461 0.63 11.12 29.93
C GLU A 461 1.03 10.45 31.26
N THR A 462 0.66 11.02 32.41
CA THR A 462 0.82 10.36 33.72
C THR A 462 0.04 9.05 33.80
N TRP A 463 -1.21 9.01 33.32
CA TRP A 463 -2.02 7.80 33.24
C TRP A 463 -1.51 6.81 32.16
N ILE A 464 -0.93 7.28 31.06
CA ILE A 464 -0.26 6.41 30.10
C ILE A 464 0.94 5.71 30.76
N GLN A 465 1.75 6.42 31.54
CA GLN A 465 2.94 5.84 32.18
C GLN A 465 2.61 4.97 33.41
N ALA A 466 1.63 5.38 34.24
CA ALA A 466 1.18 4.64 35.42
C ALA A 466 0.10 3.58 35.11
N GLU A 467 -0.28 2.76 36.10
CA GLU A 467 -1.50 1.96 36.03
C GLU A 467 -2.68 2.74 36.66
N GLY A 468 -3.88 2.60 36.10
CA GLY A 468 -5.05 3.39 36.47
C GLY A 468 -6.33 2.92 35.78
N THR A 469 -7.48 3.37 36.29
CA THR A 469 -8.78 3.13 35.65
C THR A 469 -9.04 4.16 34.56
N ALA A 470 -9.92 3.82 33.62
CA ALA A 470 -10.39 4.78 32.63
C ALA A 470 -11.90 4.65 32.39
N GLY A 471 -12.50 5.71 31.87
CA GLY A 471 -13.82 5.73 31.27
C GLY A 471 -13.80 6.54 29.98
N MET A 472 -14.95 6.64 29.32
CA MET A 472 -15.18 7.54 28.19
C MET A 472 -16.66 7.96 28.19
N ASN A 473 -16.93 9.26 28.10
CA ASN A 473 -18.26 9.85 28.28
C ASN A 473 -18.94 9.38 29.60
N ASN A 474 -18.16 9.27 30.69
CA ASN A 474 -18.55 8.71 31.99
C ASN A 474 -18.92 7.20 32.03
N ILE A 475 -18.83 6.48 30.91
CA ILE A 475 -18.98 5.01 30.89
C ILE A 475 -17.63 4.37 31.27
N PRO A 476 -17.55 3.51 32.30
CA PRO A 476 -16.29 2.90 32.71
C PRO A 476 -15.80 1.88 31.68
N LEU A 477 -14.48 1.87 31.43
CA LEU A 477 -13.81 0.84 30.64
C LEU A 477 -13.55 -0.36 31.56
N CYS A 478 -14.62 -1.09 31.86
CA CYS A 478 -14.63 -2.20 32.80
C CYS A 478 -15.10 -3.52 32.13
N ARG A 479 -14.47 -4.64 32.51
CA ARG A 479 -14.79 -6.00 32.04
C ARG A 479 -16.25 -6.37 32.27
N CYS A 480 -16.84 -5.89 33.36
CA CYS A 480 -18.26 -6.10 33.71
C CYS A 480 -19.25 -5.45 32.73
N VAL A 481 -18.79 -4.56 31.85
CA VAL A 481 -19.59 -3.95 30.77
C VAL A 481 -18.96 -4.19 29.39
N SER A 482 -18.10 -5.22 29.27
CA SER A 482 -17.39 -5.53 28.02
C SER A 482 -18.32 -5.87 26.85
N GLU A 483 -19.44 -6.57 27.10
CA GLU A 483 -20.48 -6.82 26.09
C GLU A 483 -21.09 -5.51 25.57
N GLY A 484 -21.34 -4.53 26.44
CA GLY A 484 -21.83 -3.21 26.06
C GLY A 484 -20.83 -2.40 25.22
N TRP A 485 -19.53 -2.52 25.53
CA TRP A 485 -18.47 -1.95 24.68
C TRP A 485 -18.41 -2.62 23.31
N MET A 486 -18.50 -3.95 23.24
CA MET A 486 -18.54 -4.67 21.95
C MET A 486 -19.82 -4.36 21.15
N ALA A 487 -20.95 -4.18 21.82
CA ALA A 487 -22.22 -3.79 21.18
C ALA A 487 -22.11 -2.42 20.49
N ARG A 488 -21.38 -1.45 21.05
CA ARG A 488 -21.10 -0.16 20.38
C ARG A 488 -20.31 -0.34 19.09
N PHE A 489 -19.23 -1.13 19.12
CA PHE A 489 -18.46 -1.44 17.90
C PHE A 489 -19.32 -2.20 16.86
N ASN A 490 -20.14 -3.15 17.28
CA ASN A 490 -21.03 -3.90 16.39
C ASN A 490 -22.14 -3.04 15.78
N ALA A 491 -22.65 -2.05 16.51
CA ALA A 491 -23.66 -1.12 16.01
C ALA A 491 -23.15 -0.26 14.83
N LEU A 492 -21.82 -0.02 14.75
CA LEU A 492 -21.21 0.64 13.60
C LEU A 492 -21.30 -0.24 12.33
N PHE A 493 -21.10 -1.55 12.45
CA PHE A 493 -21.15 -2.47 11.30
C PHE A 493 -22.57 -2.71 10.78
N ALA A 494 -23.55 -2.79 11.69
CA ALA A 494 -24.93 -3.18 11.35
C ALA A 494 -25.63 -2.24 10.36
N VAL A 495 -25.20 -0.97 10.25
CA VAL A 495 -25.77 0.01 9.31
C VAL A 495 -25.41 -0.31 7.85
N GLY A 496 -24.33 -1.08 7.61
CA GLY A 496 -23.88 -1.47 6.28
C GLY A 496 -24.60 -2.67 5.66
N GLU A 497 -25.47 -3.39 6.40
CA GLU A 497 -26.16 -4.58 5.87
C GLU A 497 -27.54 -4.25 5.25
N THR A 498 -28.09 -3.06 5.52
CA THR A 498 -29.47 -2.68 5.18
C THR A 498 -29.78 -2.42 3.70
N GLU A 499 -28.79 -2.51 2.79
CA GLU A 499 -28.96 -2.25 1.34
C GLU A 499 -28.78 -3.48 0.42
N MET A 500 -28.58 -4.69 0.97
CA MET A 500 -28.47 -5.93 0.17
C MET A 500 -29.60 -6.94 0.43
N GLY A 501 -30.82 -6.45 0.69
CA GLY A 501 -31.89 -7.29 1.22
C GLY A 501 -33.33 -6.88 0.91
N ASP A 502 -33.62 -6.25 -0.24
CA ASP A 502 -34.99 -6.18 -0.84
C ASP A 502 -34.97 -5.65 -2.31
N GLU A 503 -34.39 -6.42 -3.24
CA GLU A 503 -34.69 -6.39 -4.70
C GLU A 503 -34.68 -7.83 -5.29
#